data_AF-A0A3D5NS27-F1
#
_entry.id   AF-A0A3D5NS27-F1
#
_cell.length_a   1.000
_cell.length_b   1.000
_cell.length_c   1.000
_cell.angle_alpha   90.00
_cell.angle_beta   90.00
_cell.angle_gamma   90.00
#
_symmetry.space_group_name_H-M   'P 1'
#
loop_
_entity.id
_entity.type
_entity.pdbx_description
1 polymer ?
#
loop_
_entity_poly.entity_id
_entity_poly.type
_entity_poly.pdbx_seq_one_letter_code
_entity_poly.pdbx_strand_id
1 'polypeptide(L)' 'SIDMAVSVLKDETPETTGAYDNKSKEVPAKQTEVITVDQENVKAALIDSGYYEASEFTGLE' A
#
# COMPACT_ATOMS: atom_id res chain seq x y z
N SER A 1 -4.16 -4.79 -5.57
CA SER A 1 -4.43 -4.60 -7.02
C SER A 1 -5.00 -5.85 -7.68
N ILE A 2 -4.55 -7.06 -7.31
CA ILE A 2 -5.08 -8.33 -7.85
C ILE A 2 -6.59 -8.47 -7.63
N ASP A 3 -7.09 -8.26 -6.40
CA ASP A 3 -8.52 -8.40 -6.10
C ASP A 3 -9.40 -7.48 -6.94
N MET A 4 -8.96 -6.23 -7.13
CA MET A 4 -9.66 -5.26 -7.98
C MET A 4 -9.76 -5.74 -9.43
N ALA A 5 -8.68 -6.31 -9.98
CA ALA A 5 -8.70 -6.89 -11.32
C ALA A 5 -9.63 -8.12 -11.39
N VAL A 6 -9.63 -8.97 -10.35
CA VAL A 6 -10.53 -10.13 -10.26
C VAL A 6 -11.99 -9.70 -10.23
N SER A 7 -12.35 -8.64 -9.49
CA SER A 7 -13.72 -8.11 -9.49
C SER A 7 -14.15 -7.62 -10.86
N VAL A 8 -13.29 -6.89 -11.58
CA VAL A 8 -13.59 -6.48 -12.96
C VAL A 8 -13.82 -7.70 -13.87
N LEU A 9 -13.00 -8.74 -13.75
CA LEU A 9 -13.16 -9.97 -14.54
C LEU A 9 -14.46 -10.74 -14.21
N LYS A 10 -15.10 -10.45 -13.08
CA LYS A 10 -16.38 -11.01 -12.65
C LYS A 10 -17.57 -10.08 -12.94
N ASP A 11 -17.35 -8.99 -13.68
CA ASP A 11 -18.35 -7.93 -13.91
C ASP A 11 -18.84 -7.27 -12.60
N GLU A 12 -18.03 -7.31 -11.54
CA GLU A 12 -18.29 -6.63 -10.27
C GLU A 12 -17.70 -5.22 -10.28
N THR A 13 -18.28 -4.31 -9.48
CA THR A 13 -17.68 -2.99 -9.24
C THR A 13 -16.61 -3.10 -8.17
N PRO A 14 -15.33 -2.76 -8.46
CA PRO A 14 -14.30 -2.82 -7.44
C PRO A 14 -14.49 -1.77 -6.35
N GLU A 15 -14.13 -2.12 -5.12
CA GLU A 15 -14.12 -1.15 -4.02
C GLU A 15 -13.09 -0.04 -4.25
N THR A 16 -13.52 1.20 -3.99
CA THR A 16 -12.68 2.42 -4.05
C THR A 16 -12.88 3.23 -2.78
N THR A 17 -11.84 3.92 -2.31
CA THR A 17 -11.84 4.73 -1.08
C THR A 17 -11.68 6.23 -1.33
N GLY A 18 -11.49 6.65 -2.59
CA GLY A 18 -11.40 8.05 -2.99
C GLY A 18 -11.43 8.21 -4.50
N ALA A 19 -11.04 9.39 -4.98
CA ALA A 19 -10.90 9.68 -6.39
C ALA A 19 -9.74 10.65 -6.65
N TYR A 20 -9.22 10.66 -7.87
CA TYR A 20 -8.22 11.61 -8.34
C TYR A 20 -8.64 12.21 -9.69
N ASP A 21 -8.58 13.53 -9.81
CA ASP A 21 -8.80 14.22 -11.08
C ASP A 21 -7.63 14.00 -12.04
N ASN A 22 -7.92 13.40 -13.20
CA ASN A 22 -6.95 13.26 -14.29
C ASN A 22 -7.08 14.35 -15.37
N LYS A 23 -7.79 15.44 -15.07
CA LYS A 23 -8.19 16.57 -15.94
C LYS A 23 -9.27 16.24 -16.97
N SER A 24 -9.74 14.99 -17.04
CA SER A 24 -10.86 14.58 -17.88
C SER A 24 -12.03 14.04 -17.07
N LYS A 25 -11.75 13.39 -15.93
CA LYS A 25 -12.74 12.88 -14.99
C LYS A 25 -12.12 12.67 -13.61
N GLU A 26 -12.98 12.64 -12.60
CA GLU A 26 -12.68 12.05 -11.30
C GLU A 26 -12.55 10.54 -11.46
N VAL A 27 -11.33 10.01 -11.33
CA VAL A 27 -11.04 8.58 -11.43
C VAL A 27 -11.18 7.95 -10.05
N PRO A 28 -12.11 7.00 -9.81
CA PRO A 28 -12.20 6.28 -8.55
C PRO A 28 -10.89 5.52 -8.26
N ALA A 29 -10.43 5.59 -7.01
CA ALA A 29 -9.17 5.00 -6.58
C ALA A 29 -9.32 4.29 -5.23
N LYS A 30 -8.56 3.21 -5.04
CA LYS A 30 -8.35 2.58 -3.73
C LYS A 30 -6.97 3.00 -3.22
N GLN A 31 -6.96 3.92 -2.26
CA GLN A 31 -5.73 4.47 -1.68
C GLN A 31 -5.21 3.54 -0.59
N THR A 32 -3.90 3.30 -0.57
CA THR A 32 -3.22 2.57 0.50
C THR A 32 -2.63 3.57 1.50
N GLU A 33 -2.71 3.24 2.78
CA GLU A 33 -2.06 4.04 3.83
C GLU A 33 -0.55 4.10 3.63
N VAL A 34 0.03 5.25 3.97
CA VAL A 34 1.48 5.45 4.00
C VAL A 34 1.88 5.71 5.44
N ILE A 35 2.95 5.05 5.87
CA ILE A 35 3.51 5.20 7.21
C ILE A 35 4.84 5.96 7.13
N THR A 36 5.04 6.92 8.03
CA THR A 36 6.35 7.55 8.23
C THR A 36 7.23 6.61 9.06
N VAL A 37 8.45 6.38 8.59
CA VAL A 37 9.41 5.49 9.25
C VAL A 37 10.60 6.31 9.75
N ASP A 38 10.91 6.17 11.03
CA ASP A 38 12.05 6.77 11.72
C ASP A 38 12.76 5.72 12.61
N GLN A 39 13.73 6.17 13.41
CA GLN A 39 14.50 5.26 14.25
C GLN A 39 13.64 4.52 15.29
N GLU A 40 12.55 5.11 15.77
CA GLU A 40 11.72 4.53 16.83
C GLU A 40 10.87 3.37 16.31
N ASN A 41 10.54 3.35 15.01
CA ASN A 41 9.62 2.36 14.43
C ASN A 41 10.18 1.53 13.26
N VAL A 42 11.41 1.79 12.79
CA VAL A 42 11.98 1.12 11.61
C VAL A 42 11.94 -0.40 11.68
N LYS A 43 12.22 -0.97 12.85
CA LYS A 43 12.19 -2.42 13.05
C LYS A 43 10.77 -2.97 12.87
N ALA A 44 9.79 -2.37 13.52
CA ALA A 44 8.40 -2.81 13.42
C ALA A 44 7.82 -2.61 12.01
N ALA A 45 8.11 -1.46 11.39
CA ALA A 45 7.53 -1.07 10.10
C ALA A 45 8.12 -1.84 8.91
N LEU A 46 9.43 -2.12 8.92
CA LEU A 46 10.14 -2.66 7.76
C LEU A 46 10.68 -4.07 7.95
N ILE A 47 11.02 -4.48 9.18
CA ILE A 47 11.65 -5.77 9.45
C ILE A 47 10.59 -6.77 9.92
N ASP A 48 9.87 -6.46 10.99
CA ASP A 48 8.84 -7.35 11.55
C ASP A 48 7.65 -7.51 10.58
N SER A 49 7.45 -6.57 9.66
CA SER A 49 6.48 -6.67 8.56
C SER A 49 6.90 -7.64 7.45
N GLY A 50 8.16 -8.09 7.44
CA GLY A 50 8.74 -8.92 6.40
C GLY A 50 9.03 -8.19 5.10
N TYR A 51 9.06 -6.84 5.12
CA TYR A 51 9.37 -6.06 3.93
C TYR A 51 10.86 -6.12 3.56
N TYR A 52 11.74 -6.14 4.57
CA TYR A 52 13.16 -6.45 4.44
C TYR A 52 13.61 -7.47 5.48
N GLU A 53 14.66 -8.23 5.14
CA GLU A 53 15.28 -9.15 6.09
C GLU A 53 16.22 -8.39 7.04
N ALA A 54 16.17 -8.72 8.34
CA ALA A 54 17.00 -8.07 9.35
C ALA A 54 18.52 -8.16 9.04
N SER A 55 18.94 -9.24 8.38
CA SER A 55 20.35 -9.48 8.00
C SER A 55 20.89 -8.51 6.95
N GLU A 56 20.04 -7.73 6.30
CA GLU A 56 20.46 -6.69 5.34
C GLU A 56 21.02 -5.44 6.03
N PHE A 57 20.83 -5.30 7.35
CA PHE A 57 21.19 -4.09 8.09
C PHE A 57 21.97 -4.38 9.37
N THR A 58 22.61 -3.34 9.90
CA THR A 58 23.25 -3.33 11.22
C THR A 58 22.64 -2.23 12.08
N GLY A 59 22.69 -2.36 13.41
CA GLY A 59 22.19 -1.32 14.33
C GLY A 59 20.66 -1.18 14.37
N LEU A 60 19.92 -2.29 14.20
CA LEU A 60 18.45 -2.33 14.28
C LEU A 60 17.90 -2.41 15.73
N GLU A 61 18.70 -2.02 16.73
CA GLU A 61 18.28 -1.94 18.13
C GLU A 61 17.73 -0.55 18.47
#